data_AF-M0IYE7-F1
#
_entry.id   AF-M0IYE7-F1
#
_cell.length_a   1.000
_cell.length_b   1.000
_cell.length_c   1.000
_cell.angle_alpha   90.00
_cell.angle_beta   90.00
_cell.angle_gamma   90.00
#
_symmetry.space_group_name_H-M   'P 1'
#
loop_
_entity.id
_entity.type
_entity.pdbx_description
1 polymer ?
#
loop_
_entity_poly.entity_id
_entity_poly.type
_entity_poly.pdbx_seq_one_letter_code
_entity_poly.pdbx_strand_id
1 'polypeptide(L)'
;MSSPAPDDVGRALSALADADADIDDRPESRPPAEVVADARDAFQSLSSAARFLSDGGELTLRRAVGEAARRGHHDCARSGRALIADLDRLRVALADATDESNRASRTAER
;
A
#
# COMPACT_ATOMS: atom_id res chain seq x y z
N MET A 1 24.34 23.74 20.17
CA MET A 1 23.88 22.82 19.11
C MET A 1 23.27 23.68 18.02
N SER A 2 23.96 23.84 16.90
CA SER A 2 23.51 24.70 15.80
C SER A 2 22.43 23.98 15.00
N SER A 3 21.25 24.59 14.88
CA SER A 3 20.19 24.11 14.01
C SER A 3 20.66 24.15 12.54
N PRO A 4 20.33 23.14 11.71
CA PRO A 4 20.65 23.17 10.30
C PRO A 4 20.00 24.39 9.65
N ALA A 5 20.74 25.09 8.78
CA ALA A 5 20.19 26.21 8.04
C ALA A 5 19.06 25.69 7.12
N PRO A 6 17.99 26.48 6.89
CA PRO A 6 16.87 26.07 6.04
C PRO A 6 17.32 25.69 4.61
N ASP A 7 18.41 26.29 4.13
CA ASP A 7 19.02 25.97 2.83
C ASP A 7 19.62 24.56 2.78
N ASP A 8 20.19 24.05 3.88
CA ASP A 8 20.71 22.67 3.94
C ASP A 8 19.59 21.64 3.87
N VAL A 9 18.43 21.96 4.46
CA VAL A 9 17.23 21.10 4.40
C VAL A 9 16.67 21.08 2.97
N GLY A 10 16.61 22.24 2.30
CA GLY A 10 16.17 22.32 0.90
C GLY A 10 17.08 21.54 -0.05
N ARG A 11 18.40 21.59 0.19
CA ARG A 11 19.39 20.84 -0.59
C ARG A 11 19.31 19.33 -0.34
N ALA A 12 19.10 18.92 0.92
CA ALA A 12 18.92 17.52 1.27
C ALA A 12 17.62 16.93 0.69
N LEU A 13 16.52 17.70 0.70
CA LEU A 13 15.25 17.30 0.09
C LEU A 13 15.35 17.19 -1.43
N SER A 14 16.07 18.11 -2.09
CA SER A 14 16.30 18.05 -3.54
C SER A 14 17.15 16.84 -3.92
N ALA A 15 18.24 16.58 -3.17
CA ALA A 15 19.07 15.40 -3.39
C ALA A 15 18.32 14.07 -3.17
N LEU A 16 17.36 14.03 -2.23
CA LEU A 16 16.50 12.86 -2.02
C LEU A 16 15.52 12.64 -3.18
N ALA A 17 15.03 13.72 -3.80
CA ALA A 17 14.14 13.67 -4.96
C ALA A 17 14.88 13.25 -6.24
N ASP A 18 16.10 13.75 -6.46
CA ASP A 18 16.96 13.34 -7.59
C ASP A 18 17.41 11.87 -7.45
N ALA A 19 17.66 11.41 -6.23
CA ALA A 19 17.97 10.00 -5.95
C ALA A 19 16.77 9.06 -6.18
N ASP A 20 15.52 9.55 -6.14
CA ASP A 20 14.31 8.77 -6.50
C ASP A 20 14.13 8.69 -8.04
N ALA A 21 14.70 9.63 -8.79
CA ALA A 21 14.66 9.66 -10.26
C ALA A 21 15.70 8.73 -10.91
N ASP A 22 16.82 8.46 -10.25
CA ASP A 22 17.89 7.56 -10.72
C ASP A 22 17.59 6.06 -10.45
N ILE A 23 16.40 5.75 -9.94
CA ILE A 23 15.95 4.37 -9.67
C ILE A 23 15.29 3.74 -10.92
N ASP A 24 15.85 4.00 -12.10
CA ASP A 24 15.40 3.39 -13.36
C ASP A 24 16.27 2.17 -13.75
N ASP A 25 17.21 1.76 -12.88
CA ASP A 25 18.07 0.58 -13.08
C ASP A 25 17.82 -0.51 -12.00
N ARG A 26 16.54 -0.87 -11.80
CA ARG A 26 16.16 -2.06 -11.02
C ARG A 26 15.71 -3.19 -11.95
N PRO A 27 16.12 -4.44 -11.67
CA PRO A 27 15.88 -5.58 -12.53
C PRO A 27 14.38 -5.75 -12.72
N GLU A 28 13.91 -5.60 -13.97
CA GLU A 28 12.56 -5.87 -14.46
C GLU A 28 11.45 -5.55 -13.43
N SER A 29 11.23 -4.25 -13.17
CA SER A 29 10.04 -3.82 -12.42
C SER A 29 8.80 -4.31 -13.16
N ARG A 30 8.17 -5.35 -12.60
CA ARG A 30 6.94 -5.96 -13.11
C ARG A 30 5.92 -4.86 -13.42
N PRO A 31 5.33 -4.81 -14.62
CA PRO A 31 4.53 -3.67 -15.04
C PRO A 31 3.37 -3.44 -14.06
N PRO A 32 3.00 -2.19 -13.75
CA PRO A 32 1.95 -1.88 -12.77
C PRO A 32 0.62 -2.60 -13.03
N ALA A 33 0.30 -2.83 -14.31
CA ALA A 33 -0.89 -3.57 -14.71
C ALA A 33 -0.86 -5.04 -14.25
N GLU A 34 0.29 -5.72 -14.33
CA GLU A 34 0.44 -7.08 -13.83
C GLU A 34 0.29 -7.12 -12.31
N VAL A 35 0.90 -6.19 -11.58
CA VAL A 35 0.77 -6.13 -10.12
C VAL A 35 -0.68 -5.91 -9.68
N VAL A 36 -1.41 -5.02 -10.35
CA VAL A 36 -2.83 -4.78 -10.06
C VAL A 36 -3.69 -5.99 -10.43
N ALA A 37 -3.37 -6.70 -11.52
CA ALA A 37 -4.06 -7.92 -11.91
C ALA A 37 -3.81 -9.07 -10.92
N ASP A 38 -2.55 -9.30 -10.52
CA ASP A 38 -2.16 -10.30 -9.52
C ASP A 38 -2.84 -10.03 -8.17
N ALA A 39 -2.86 -8.77 -7.74
CA ALA A 39 -3.56 -8.36 -6.53
C ALA A 39 -5.05 -8.71 -6.65
N ARG A 40 -5.70 -8.32 -7.76
CA ARG A 40 -7.11 -8.62 -8.01
C ARG A 40 -7.40 -10.12 -7.97
N ASP A 41 -6.52 -10.93 -8.55
CA ASP A 41 -6.67 -12.40 -8.53
C ASP A 41 -6.53 -12.96 -7.12
N ALA A 42 -5.54 -12.50 -6.35
CA ALA A 42 -5.39 -12.86 -4.95
C ALA A 42 -6.62 -12.49 -4.10
N PHE A 43 -7.28 -11.36 -4.39
CA PHE A 43 -8.52 -10.95 -3.72
C PHE A 43 -9.75 -11.79 -4.07
N GLN A 44 -9.68 -12.71 -5.03
CA GLN A 44 -10.80 -13.63 -5.31
C GLN A 44 -10.99 -14.71 -4.23
N SER A 45 -10.00 -14.92 -3.35
CA SER A 45 -10.08 -15.91 -2.29
C SER A 45 -9.39 -15.43 -1.02
N LEU A 46 -10.03 -15.62 0.12
CA LEU A 46 -9.51 -15.13 1.42
C LEU A 46 -8.11 -15.66 1.72
N SER A 47 -7.85 -16.94 1.43
CA SER A 47 -6.55 -17.58 1.66
C SER A 47 -5.44 -16.98 0.79
N SER A 48 -5.75 -16.71 -0.48
CA SER A 48 -4.81 -16.08 -1.42
C SER A 48 -4.54 -14.62 -1.06
N ALA A 49 -5.58 -13.88 -0.66
CA ALA A 49 -5.46 -12.51 -0.18
C ALA A 49 -4.59 -12.44 1.09
N ALA A 50 -4.79 -13.35 2.04
CA ALA A 50 -4.01 -13.42 3.27
C ALA A 50 -2.53 -13.69 2.97
N ARG A 51 -2.24 -14.62 2.04
CA ARG A 51 -0.88 -14.92 1.60
C ARG A 51 -0.25 -13.71 0.89
N PHE A 52 -0.95 -13.10 -0.05
CA PHE A 52 -0.51 -11.88 -0.74
C PHE A 52 -0.15 -10.76 0.24
N LEU A 53 -0.97 -10.53 1.26
CA LEU A 53 -0.70 -9.53 2.29
C LEU A 53 0.51 -9.92 3.16
N SER A 54 0.65 -11.20 3.51
CA SER A 54 1.77 -11.72 4.31
C SER A 54 3.11 -11.59 3.57
N ASP A 55 3.09 -11.74 2.25
CA ASP A 55 4.26 -11.60 1.38
C ASP A 55 4.62 -10.12 1.10
N GLY A 56 3.94 -9.16 1.76
CA GLY A 56 4.17 -7.73 1.58
C GLY A 56 3.51 -7.13 0.34
N GLY A 57 2.55 -7.84 -0.27
CA GLY A 57 1.90 -7.46 -1.52
C GLY A 57 1.18 -6.11 -1.47
N GLU A 58 0.72 -5.65 -0.30
CA GLU A 58 0.13 -4.31 -0.17
C GLU A 58 1.12 -3.19 -0.52
N LEU A 59 2.37 -3.28 -0.05
CA LEU A 59 3.37 -2.26 -0.33
C LEU A 59 3.69 -2.23 -1.84
N THR A 60 3.79 -3.42 -2.43
CA THR A 60 4.00 -3.59 -3.88
C THR A 60 2.82 -3.01 -4.67
N LEU A 61 1.58 -3.27 -4.25
CA LEU A 61 0.38 -2.70 -4.86
C LEU A 61 0.34 -1.17 -4.77
N ARG A 62 0.64 -0.61 -3.60
CA ARG A 62 0.68 0.86 -3.40
C ARG A 62 1.73 1.51 -4.30
N ARG A 63 2.92 0.89 -4.44
CA ARG A 63 3.97 1.37 -5.35
C ARG A 63 3.54 1.31 -6.81
N ALA A 64 2.98 0.18 -7.25
CA ALA A 64 2.47 0.00 -8.61
C ALA A 64 1.37 1.02 -8.94
N VAL A 65 0.45 1.29 -8.02
CA VAL A 65 -0.60 2.30 -8.19
C VAL A 65 -0.01 3.70 -8.32
N GLY A 66 0.98 4.05 -7.51
CA GLY A 66 1.69 5.33 -7.60
C GLY A 66 2.44 5.47 -8.93
N GLU A 67 3.09 4.40 -9.38
CA GLU A 67 3.76 4.36 -10.69
C GLU A 67 2.77 4.48 -11.85
N ALA A 68 1.67 3.73 -11.82
CA ALA A 68 0.60 3.82 -12.81
C ALA A 68 0.03 5.25 -12.90
N ALA A 69 -0.14 5.92 -11.75
CA ALA A 69 -0.59 7.31 -11.73
C ALA A 69 0.46 8.26 -12.36
N ARG A 70 1.75 8.07 -12.06
CA ARG A 70 2.86 8.88 -12.62
C ARG A 70 3.01 8.68 -14.13
N ARG A 71 2.83 7.45 -14.62
CA ARG A 71 2.94 7.09 -16.05
C ARG A 71 1.66 7.39 -16.88
N GLY A 72 0.63 7.97 -16.28
CA GLY A 72 -0.63 8.31 -16.97
C GLY A 72 -1.57 7.12 -17.20
N HIS A 73 -1.33 5.97 -16.58
CA HIS A 73 -2.20 4.79 -16.63
C HIS A 73 -3.36 4.94 -15.62
N HIS A 74 -4.25 5.89 -15.88
CA HIS A 74 -5.29 6.30 -14.93
C HIS A 74 -6.28 5.19 -14.56
N ASP A 75 -6.64 4.30 -15.49
CA ASP A 75 -7.54 3.18 -15.22
C ASP A 75 -6.92 2.11 -14.31
N CYS A 76 -5.62 1.82 -14.53
CA CYS A 76 -4.86 0.92 -13.66
C CYS A 76 -4.74 1.51 -12.25
N ALA A 77 -4.37 2.80 -12.16
CA ALA A 77 -4.30 3.50 -10.89
C ALA A 77 -5.65 3.59 -10.17
N ARG A 78 -6.75 3.82 -10.90
CA ARG A 78 -8.11 3.80 -10.35
C ARG A 78 -8.46 2.42 -9.77
N SER A 79 -8.19 1.36 -10.54
CA SER A 79 -8.51 -0.01 -10.13
C SER A 79 -7.72 -0.43 -8.89
N GLY A 80 -6.41 -0.15 -8.86
CA GLY A 80 -5.60 -0.46 -7.68
C GLY A 80 -5.95 0.41 -6.46
N ARG A 81 -6.36 1.67 -6.64
CA ARG A 81 -6.90 2.48 -5.52
C ARG A 81 -8.18 1.91 -4.93
N ALA A 82 -9.08 1.38 -5.76
CA ALA A 82 -10.30 0.72 -5.28
C ALA A 82 -9.97 -0.51 -4.42
N LEU A 83 -9.02 -1.35 -4.87
CA LEU A 83 -8.55 -2.50 -4.09
C LEU A 83 -7.95 -2.10 -2.74
N ILE A 84 -7.16 -1.02 -2.68
CA ILE A 84 -6.60 -0.51 -1.42
C ILE A 84 -7.72 -0.02 -0.49
N ALA A 85 -8.73 0.68 -1.02
CA ALA A 85 -9.86 1.13 -0.21
C ALA A 85 -10.68 -0.03 0.35
N ASP A 86 -10.87 -1.10 -0.42
CA ASP A 86 -11.58 -2.29 0.03
C ASP A 86 -10.79 -3.05 1.11
N LEU A 87 -9.46 -3.10 1.01
CA LEU A 87 -8.57 -3.61 2.07
C LEU A 87 -8.74 -2.83 3.38
N ASP A 88 -8.74 -1.51 3.32
CA ASP A 88 -8.87 -0.69 4.52
C ASP A 88 -10.26 -0.87 5.16
N ARG A 89 -11.32 -0.98 4.36
CA ARG A 89 -12.66 -1.31 4.86
C ARG A 89 -12.72 -2.68 5.52
N LEU A 90 -12.08 -3.69 4.92
CA LEU A 90 -12.01 -5.03 5.51
C LEU A 90 -11.30 -5.00 6.86
N ARG A 91 -10.21 -4.26 6.98
CA ARG A 91 -9.47 -4.10 8.25
C ARG A 91 -10.30 -3.45 9.33
N VAL A 92 -11.05 -2.39 8.98
CA VAL A 92 -11.97 -1.73 9.91
C VAL A 92 -13.06 -2.70 10.35
N ALA A 93 -13.69 -3.41 9.42
CA ALA A 93 -14.72 -4.39 9.74
C ALA A 93 -14.22 -5.53 10.64
N LEU A 94 -12.98 -6.01 10.43
CA LEU A 94 -12.35 -7.02 11.28
C LEU A 94 -12.01 -6.49 12.67
N ALA A 95 -11.57 -5.23 12.77
CA ALA A 95 -11.31 -4.58 14.06
C ALA A 95 -12.61 -4.41 14.86
N ASP A 96 -13.69 -3.96 14.21
CA ASP A 96 -15.00 -3.79 14.83
C ASP A 96 -15.58 -5.13 15.30
N ALA A 97 -15.47 -6.19 14.50
CA ALA A 97 -15.91 -7.54 14.87
C ALA A 97 -15.13 -8.09 16.08
N THR A 98 -13.84 -7.75 16.20
CA THR A 98 -13.00 -8.15 17.33
C THR A 98 -13.38 -7.41 18.61
N ASP A 99 -13.68 -6.11 18.52
CA ASP A 99 -14.14 -5.30 19.67
C ASP A 99 -15.49 -5.81 20.20
N GLU A 100 -16.42 -6.13 19.29
CA GLU A 100 -17.73 -6.65 19.68
C GLU A 100 -17.66 -8.04 20.31
N SER A 101 -16.81 -8.93 19.78
CA SER A 101 -16.54 -10.23 20.39
C SER A 101 -15.95 -10.11 21.81
N ASN A 102 -15.03 -9.15 22.01
CA ASN A 102 -14.47 -8.85 23.33
C ASN A 102 -15.53 -8.29 24.30
N ARG A 103 -16.45 -7.44 23.82
CA ARG A 103 -17.53 -6.87 24.63
C ARG A 103 -18.57 -7.94 25.03
N ALA A 104 -18.93 -8.83 24.10
CA ALA A 104 -19.82 -9.95 24.36
C ALA A 104 -19.23 -10.94 25.39
N SER A 105 -17.95 -11.28 25.26
CA SER A 105 -17.26 -12.18 26.18
C SER A 105 -17.21 -11.62 27.61
N ARG A 106 -16.91 -10.33 27.79
CA ARG A 106 -16.90 -9.66 29.10
C ARG A 106 -18.28 -9.57 29.76
N THR A 107 -19.35 -9.58 28.97
CA THR A 107 -20.73 -9.55 29.48
C THR A 107 -21.17 -10.94 29.95
N ALA A 108 -20.65 -12.00 29.34
CA ALA A 108 -20.92 -13.39 29.73
C ALA A 108 -20.17 -13.86 30.99
N GLU A 109 -19.11 -13.15 31.40
CA GLU A 109 -18.36 -13.43 32.64
C GLU A 109 -18.90 -12.70 33.89
N ARG A 110 -20.09 -12.07 33.81
CA ARG A 110 -20.72 -11.35 34.93
C ARG A 110 -21.94 -12.05 35.50
#